data_AF-A0A1C5Y0S3-F1
#
_entry.id   AF-A0A1C5Y0S3-F1
#
_cell.length_a   1.000
_cell.length_b   1.000
_cell.length_c   1.000
_cell.angle_alpha   90.00
_cell.angle_beta   90.00
_cell.angle_gamma   90.00
#
_symmetry.space_group_name_H-M   'P 1'
#
loop_
_entity.id
_entity.type
_entity.pdbx_description
1 polymer ?
#
loop_
_entity_poly.entity_id
_entity_poly.type
_entity_poly.pdbx_seq_one_letter_code
_entity_poly.pdbx_strand_id
1 'polypeptide(L)'
;MERKGTGKLRVINDQKVFDYFINEEIGIKKEIAQKTNVSIMTTGTILNDFLSKGIIVENELIYVEKGRPTHQYKLNPDYYHECMMYVKKNDCCSIIYCLKNALGELIDSKKIKKKELVGEDIVNCLNKIIEEDKYLQYISLGLPAIISNNQVIESDIDSLKKFF
;
A
#
# COMPACT_ATOMS: atom_id res chain seq x y z
N MET A 1 -12.13 -20.64 2.08
CA MET A 1 -13.59 -20.89 2.10
C MET A 1 -14.25 -19.91 1.13
N GLU A 2 -14.94 -20.41 0.11
CA GLU A 2 -15.53 -19.55 -0.92
C GLU A 2 -16.79 -18.84 -0.39
N ARG A 3 -16.85 -17.50 -0.44
CA ARG A 3 -17.97 -16.73 0.12
C ARG A 3 -19.15 -16.64 -0.86
N LYS A 4 -20.37 -16.92 -0.39
CA LYS A 4 -21.62 -16.78 -1.15
C LYS A 4 -22.20 -15.35 -1.04
N GLY A 5 -22.61 -14.75 -2.16
CA GLY A 5 -23.23 -13.41 -2.27
C GLY A 5 -23.09 -12.82 -3.70
N THR A 6 -23.83 -11.76 -4.03
CA THR A 6 -23.64 -11.06 -5.31
C THR A 6 -22.28 -10.37 -5.33
N GLY A 7 -21.47 -10.58 -6.38
CA GLY A 7 -20.06 -10.15 -6.40
C GLY A 7 -19.83 -8.68 -6.05
N LYS A 8 -20.72 -7.77 -6.46
CA LYS A 8 -20.62 -6.33 -6.17
C LYS A 8 -20.75 -5.99 -4.69
N LEU A 9 -21.75 -6.56 -3.99
CA LEU A 9 -21.96 -6.26 -2.56
C LEU A 9 -20.80 -6.79 -1.71
N ARG A 10 -20.22 -7.93 -2.11
CA ARG A 10 -19.05 -8.49 -1.45
C ARG A 10 -17.84 -7.55 -1.54
N VAL A 11 -17.52 -7.06 -2.74
CA VAL A 11 -16.40 -6.12 -2.93
C VAL A 11 -16.59 -4.85 -2.09
N ILE A 12 -17.81 -4.31 -2.05
CA ILE A 12 -18.12 -3.13 -1.23
C ILE A 12 -17.90 -3.39 0.26
N ASN A 13 -18.37 -4.54 0.77
CA ASN A 13 -18.20 -4.86 2.19
C ASN A 13 -16.74 -5.16 2.55
N ASP A 14 -16.01 -5.86 1.67
CA ASP A 14 -14.58 -6.13 1.84
C ASP A 14 -13.81 -4.79 1.89
N GLN A 15 -14.11 -3.85 0.97
CA GLN A 15 -13.49 -2.52 0.96
C GLN A 15 -13.80 -1.72 2.24
N LYS A 16 -15.05 -1.69 2.70
CA LYS A 16 -15.40 -0.98 3.95
C LYS A 16 -14.62 -1.48 5.16
N VAL A 17 -14.42 -2.80 5.26
CA VAL A 17 -13.65 -3.38 6.37
C VAL A 17 -12.16 -3.13 6.18
N PHE A 18 -11.65 -3.12 4.95
CA PHE A 18 -10.27 -2.72 4.68
C PHE A 18 -10.02 -1.26 5.05
N ASP A 19 -10.90 -0.35 4.62
CA ASP A 19 -10.84 1.08 4.94
C ASP A 19 -10.91 1.33 6.44
N TYR A 20 -11.64 0.52 7.21
CA TYR A 20 -11.59 0.59 8.67
C TYR A 20 -10.15 0.43 9.18
N PHE A 21 -9.40 -0.56 8.69
CA PHE A 21 -8.02 -0.80 9.14
C PHE A 21 -7.01 0.23 8.61
N ILE A 22 -7.32 0.93 7.51
CA ILE A 22 -6.52 2.07 7.04
C ILE A 22 -6.70 3.28 7.97
N ASN A 23 -7.91 3.49 8.50
CA ASN A 23 -8.24 4.66 9.31
C ASN A 23 -8.10 4.43 10.83
N GLU A 24 -8.16 3.19 11.29
CA GLU A 24 -8.14 2.79 12.70
C GLU A 24 -7.02 1.76 12.91
N GLU A 25 -6.18 1.97 13.93
CA GLU A 25 -5.01 1.11 14.14
C GLU A 25 -5.39 -0.32 14.55
N ILE A 26 -6.44 -0.49 15.36
CA ILE A 26 -6.84 -1.77 15.95
C ILE A 26 -8.37 -1.83 16.04
N GLY A 27 -8.95 -3.00 15.80
CA GLY A 27 -10.39 -3.20 15.98
C GLY A 27 -10.78 -4.57 16.49
N ILE A 28 -11.89 -4.64 17.23
CA ILE A 28 -12.56 -5.90 17.55
C ILE A 28 -13.74 -6.14 16.59
N LYS A 29 -14.05 -7.40 16.31
CA LYS A 29 -15.11 -7.80 15.35
C LYS A 29 -16.44 -7.05 15.52
N LYS A 30 -16.89 -6.84 16.77
CA LYS A 30 -18.15 -6.13 17.05
C LYS A 30 -18.09 -4.66 16.67
N GLU A 31 -16.98 -3.99 16.99
CA GLU A 31 -16.77 -2.57 16.66
C GLU A 31 -16.64 -2.38 15.15
N ILE A 32 -15.85 -3.24 14.48
CA ILE A 32 -15.67 -3.21 13.03
C ILE A 32 -17.05 -3.32 12.35
N ALA A 33 -17.87 -4.29 12.75
CA ALA A 33 -19.23 -4.45 12.22
C ALA A 33 -20.10 -3.18 12.40
N GLN A 34 -20.01 -2.54 13.58
CA GLN A 34 -20.74 -1.32 13.89
C GLN A 34 -20.26 -0.13 13.05
N LYS A 35 -18.95 0.17 13.02
CA LYS A 35 -18.41 1.34 12.29
C LYS A 35 -18.53 1.19 10.77
N THR A 36 -18.44 -0.03 10.24
CA THR A 36 -18.53 -0.29 8.79
C THR A 36 -19.96 -0.47 8.28
N ASN A 37 -20.95 -0.57 9.18
CA ASN A 37 -22.33 -0.94 8.86
C ASN A 37 -22.41 -2.25 8.05
N VAL A 38 -21.60 -3.23 8.43
CA VAL A 38 -21.57 -4.60 7.89
C VAL A 38 -22.05 -5.55 8.99
N SER A 39 -22.86 -6.55 8.64
CA SER A 39 -23.38 -7.48 9.66
C SER A 39 -22.24 -8.21 10.39
N ILE A 40 -22.41 -8.48 11.68
CA ILE A 40 -21.38 -9.15 12.50
C ILE A 40 -20.97 -10.53 11.95
N MET A 41 -21.88 -11.23 11.29
CA MET A 41 -21.61 -12.52 10.63
C MET A 41 -20.75 -12.33 9.37
N THR A 42 -21.10 -11.34 8.54
CA THR A 42 -20.34 -10.98 7.35
C THR A 42 -18.96 -10.48 7.74
N THR A 43 -18.84 -9.58 8.72
CA THR A 43 -17.55 -9.10 9.25
C THR A 43 -16.68 -10.26 9.72
N GLY A 44 -17.22 -11.21 10.48
CA GLY A 44 -16.45 -12.40 10.88
C GLY A 44 -15.96 -13.23 9.69
N THR A 45 -16.77 -13.34 8.64
CA THR A 45 -16.36 -13.98 7.40
C THR A 45 -15.26 -13.18 6.71
N ILE A 46 -15.36 -11.85 6.69
CA ILE A 46 -14.38 -10.88 6.16
C ILE A 46 -13.00 -11.08 6.80
N LEU A 47 -12.98 -10.99 8.13
CA LEU A 47 -11.77 -11.12 8.95
C LEU A 47 -11.06 -12.46 8.71
N ASN A 48 -11.78 -13.57 8.63
CA ASN A 48 -11.17 -14.88 8.40
C ASN A 48 -10.41 -15.01 7.07
N ASP A 49 -10.91 -14.39 5.99
CA ASP A 49 -10.18 -14.39 4.70
C ASP A 49 -9.02 -13.41 4.72
N PHE A 50 -9.19 -12.25 5.36
CA PHE A 50 -8.13 -11.27 5.51
C PHE A 50 -6.96 -11.86 6.29
N LEU A 51 -7.23 -12.59 7.38
CA LEU A 51 -6.24 -13.39 8.11
C LEU A 51 -5.60 -14.43 7.19
N SER A 52 -6.39 -15.21 6.44
CA SER A 52 -5.84 -16.26 5.56
C SER A 52 -4.97 -15.70 4.43
N LYS A 53 -5.19 -14.45 4.04
CA LYS A 53 -4.43 -13.73 3.02
C LYS A 53 -3.28 -12.89 3.58
N GLY A 54 -3.12 -12.83 4.91
CA GLY A 54 -2.12 -11.98 5.57
C GLY A 54 -2.38 -10.48 5.44
N ILE A 55 -3.61 -10.07 5.09
CA ILE A 55 -4.03 -8.65 5.02
C ILE A 55 -4.01 -8.04 6.42
N ILE A 56 -4.51 -8.80 7.39
CA ILE A 56 -4.55 -8.42 8.80
C ILE A 56 -3.83 -9.48 9.63
N VAL A 57 -3.38 -9.09 10.81
CA VAL A 57 -2.87 -9.99 11.84
C VAL A 57 -3.77 -9.93 13.06
N GLU A 58 -3.81 -11.05 13.79
CA GLU A 58 -4.45 -11.11 15.09
C GLU A 58 -3.47 -10.57 16.14
N ASN A 59 -3.95 -9.66 16.99
CA ASN A 59 -3.19 -9.10 18.11
C ASN A 59 -3.56 -9.86 19.41
N GLU A 60 -3.15 -9.33 20.57
CA GLU A 60 -3.46 -9.92 21.88
C GLU A 60 -4.96 -10.08 22.15
N LEU A 61 -5.29 -11.12 22.94
CA LEU A 61 -6.62 -11.34 23.50
C LEU A 61 -6.91 -10.28 24.56
N ILE A 62 -7.94 -9.47 24.34
CA ILE A 62 -8.38 -8.49 25.34
C ILE A 62 -9.49 -9.05 26.23
N TYR A 63 -9.37 -8.77 27.53
CA TYR A 63 -10.38 -9.06 28.53
C TYR A 63 -11.24 -7.82 28.75
N VAL A 64 -12.48 -7.86 28.28
CA VAL A 64 -13.47 -6.81 28.52
C VAL A 64 -14.11 -6.98 29.91
N GLU A 65 -14.49 -5.87 30.57
CA GLU A 65 -15.09 -5.88 31.93
C GLU A 65 -16.29 -6.84 32.07
N LYS A 66 -17.04 -7.06 30.98
CA LYS A 66 -18.08 -8.08 30.87
C LYS A 66 -18.02 -8.77 29.52
N GLY A 67 -17.91 -10.10 29.51
CA GLY A 67 -18.01 -10.92 28.30
C GLY A 67 -16.89 -11.95 28.18
N ARG A 68 -16.85 -12.65 27.04
CA ARG A 68 -15.73 -13.53 26.70
C ARG A 68 -14.56 -12.71 26.16
N PRO A 69 -13.32 -13.14 26.42
CA PRO A 69 -12.15 -12.56 25.77
C PRO A 69 -12.36 -12.44 24.26
N THR A 70 -11.89 -11.35 23.68
CA THR A 70 -12.11 -11.04 22.25
C THR A 70 -10.77 -10.75 21.58
N HIS A 71 -10.65 -11.24 20.35
CA HIS A 71 -9.50 -10.97 19.51
C HIS A 71 -9.55 -9.56 18.95
N GLN A 72 -8.39 -8.91 18.97
CA GLN A 72 -8.13 -7.68 18.25
C GLN A 72 -7.48 -7.99 16.91
N TYR A 73 -7.80 -7.18 15.90
CA TYR A 73 -7.24 -7.26 14.57
C TYR A 73 -6.61 -5.92 14.21
N LYS A 74 -5.53 -5.97 13.45
CA LYS A 74 -4.89 -4.79 12.86
C LYS A 74 -4.39 -5.09 11.46
N LEU A 75 -4.18 -4.06 10.64
CA LEU A 75 -3.54 -4.22 9.34
C LEU A 75 -2.14 -4.83 9.55
N ASN A 76 -1.79 -5.79 8.70
CA ASN A 76 -0.41 -6.27 8.65
C ASN A 76 0.44 -5.20 7.96
N PRO A 77 1.44 -4.57 8.62
CA PRO A 77 2.29 -3.58 7.97
C PRO A 77 2.97 -4.13 6.71
N ASP A 78 3.34 -5.41 6.74
CA ASP A 78 4.00 -6.11 5.64
C ASP A 78 3.00 -6.65 4.59
N TYR A 79 1.70 -6.31 4.67
CA TYR A 79 0.72 -6.76 3.66
C TYR A 79 1.08 -6.25 2.27
N TYR A 80 1.52 -5.00 2.18
CA TYR A 80 2.18 -4.43 1.00
C TYR A 80 3.13 -3.33 1.44
N HIS A 81 4.18 -3.15 0.68
CA HIS A 81 4.97 -1.92 0.70
C HIS A 81 4.77 -1.15 -0.61
N GLU A 82 4.92 0.17 -0.53
CA GLU A 82 4.83 1.08 -1.67
C GLU A 82 6.09 1.94 -1.80
N CYS A 83 6.61 2.04 -3.02
CA CYS A 83 7.66 2.98 -3.37
C CYS A 83 7.05 4.19 -4.05
N MET A 84 7.23 5.37 -3.47
CA MET A 84 6.96 6.64 -4.15
C MET A 84 8.28 7.24 -4.58
N MET A 85 8.54 7.19 -5.88
CA MET A 85 9.72 7.76 -6.50
C MET A 85 9.32 8.97 -7.34
N TYR A 86 10.11 10.04 -7.27
CA TYR A 86 10.00 11.13 -8.23
C TYR A 86 11.38 11.65 -8.64
N VAL A 87 11.43 12.16 -9.86
CA VAL A 87 12.60 12.81 -10.43
C VAL A 87 12.39 14.31 -10.39
N LYS A 88 13.44 15.04 -9.99
CA LYS A 88 13.45 16.50 -9.97
C LYS A 88 14.59 17.03 -10.82
N LYS A 89 14.32 18.03 -11.66
CA LYS A 89 15.33 18.79 -12.41
C LYS A 89 15.45 20.21 -11.86
N ASN A 90 16.61 20.51 -11.27
CA ASN A 90 17.07 21.87 -10.96
C ASN A 90 18.46 22.04 -11.63
N ASP A 91 19.40 22.74 -10.99
CA ASP A 91 20.83 22.81 -11.38
C ASP A 91 21.44 21.42 -11.62
N CYS A 92 21.02 20.43 -10.84
CA CYS A 92 21.29 19.01 -11.07
C CYS A 92 19.98 18.20 -11.05
N CYS A 93 20.03 17.01 -11.63
CA CYS A 93 18.94 16.04 -11.52
C CYS A 93 18.97 15.36 -10.15
N SER A 94 17.84 14.95 -9.63
CA SER A 94 17.75 14.11 -8.44
C SER A 94 16.68 13.05 -8.59
N ILE A 95 17.01 11.81 -8.22
CA ILE A 95 16.02 10.75 -7.94
C ILE A 95 15.75 10.81 -6.44
N ILE A 96 14.49 10.92 -6.07
CA ILE A 96 14.06 10.94 -4.67
C ILE A 96 13.02 9.86 -4.51
N TYR A 97 13.17 9.00 -3.51
CA TYR A 97 12.14 8.02 -3.18
C TYR A 97 11.90 7.93 -1.68
N CYS A 98 10.72 7.46 -1.33
CA CYS A 98 10.42 6.90 -0.03
C CYS A 98 9.69 5.57 -0.19
N LEU A 99 10.03 4.63 0.67
CA LEU A 99 9.43 3.31 0.80
C LEU A 99 8.58 3.32 2.06
N LYS A 100 7.31 2.93 1.96
CA LYS A 100 6.39 2.88 3.08
C LYS A 100 5.71 1.52 3.18
N ASN A 101 5.35 1.14 4.40
CA ASN A 101 4.55 -0.06 4.63
C ASN A 101 3.04 0.21 4.45
N ALA A 102 2.20 -0.81 4.66
CA ALA A 102 0.75 -0.70 4.46
C ALA A 102 0.06 0.28 5.43
N LEU A 103 0.70 0.60 6.56
CA LEU A 103 0.24 1.61 7.52
C LEU A 103 0.71 3.04 7.15
N GLY A 104 1.47 3.19 6.07
CA GLY A 104 2.06 4.47 5.65
C GLY A 104 3.28 4.89 6.47
N GLU A 105 3.83 3.98 7.28
CA GLU A 105 5.04 4.22 8.06
C GLU A 105 6.27 4.16 7.14
N LEU A 106 7.24 5.04 7.39
CA LEU A 106 8.46 5.13 6.58
C LEU A 106 9.39 3.95 6.87
N ILE A 107 9.74 3.18 5.84
CA ILE A 107 10.75 2.12 5.88
C ILE A 107 12.12 2.68 5.49
N ASP A 108 12.19 3.34 4.33
CA ASP A 108 13.43 3.93 3.80
C ASP A 108 13.11 5.20 3.00
N SER A 109 14.08 6.11 2.91
CA SER A 109 14.02 7.21 1.96
C SER A 109 15.41 7.60 1.50
N LYS A 110 15.50 8.03 0.24
CA LYS A 110 16.78 8.41 -0.35
C LYS A 110 16.64 9.54 -1.33
N LYS A 111 17.72 10.32 -1.43
CA LYS A 111 17.93 11.32 -2.46
C LYS A 111 19.27 11.09 -3.13
N ILE A 112 19.23 10.82 -4.43
CA ILE A 112 20.41 10.57 -5.26
C ILE A 112 20.54 11.75 -6.23
N LYS A 113 21.59 12.56 -6.04
CA LYS A 113 21.90 13.66 -6.96
C LYS A 113 22.73 13.14 -8.14
N LYS A 114 22.39 13.60 -9.34
CA LYS A 114 23.14 13.31 -10.57
C LYS A 114 23.28 14.57 -11.42
N LYS A 115 24.47 14.79 -11.99
CA LYS A 115 24.71 15.89 -12.92
C LYS A 115 23.89 15.69 -14.20
N GLU A 116 23.98 14.48 -14.73
CA GLU A 116 23.19 13.98 -15.86
C GLU A 116 22.47 12.72 -15.39
N LEU A 117 21.19 12.62 -15.71
CA LEU A 117 20.33 11.50 -15.36
C LEU A 117 19.83 10.88 -16.66
N VAL A 118 19.82 9.56 -16.74
CA VAL A 118 19.20 8.79 -17.83
C VAL A 118 18.15 7.85 -17.26
N GLY A 119 17.24 7.33 -18.11
CA GLY A 119 16.17 6.45 -17.66
C GLY A 119 16.67 5.18 -16.97
N GLU A 120 17.82 4.66 -17.41
CA GLU A 120 18.49 3.51 -16.83
C GLU A 120 18.88 3.74 -15.34
N ASP A 121 19.11 4.99 -14.94
CA ASP A 121 19.37 5.32 -13.54
C ASP A 121 18.15 5.09 -12.65
N ILE A 122 16.95 5.35 -13.19
CA ILE A 122 15.67 5.14 -12.52
C ILE A 122 15.41 3.64 -12.41
N VAL A 123 15.57 2.92 -13.52
CA VAL A 123 15.37 1.46 -13.60
C VAL A 123 16.29 0.74 -12.62
N ASN A 124 17.59 1.07 -12.60
CA ASN A 124 18.54 0.47 -11.65
C ASN A 124 18.20 0.79 -10.20
N CYS A 125 17.70 2.00 -9.92
CA CYS A 125 17.25 2.35 -8.57
C CYS A 125 16.02 1.52 -8.17
N LEU A 126 15.05 1.33 -9.06
CA LEU A 126 13.85 0.53 -8.80
C LEU A 126 14.18 -0.95 -8.66
N ASN A 127 15.01 -1.52 -9.54
CA ASN A 127 15.42 -2.92 -9.47
C ASN A 127 16.07 -3.25 -8.13
N LYS A 128 16.94 -2.35 -7.63
CA LYS A 128 17.53 -2.52 -6.30
C LYS A 128 16.48 -2.58 -5.19
N ILE A 129 15.47 -1.70 -5.23
CA ILE A 129 14.39 -1.71 -4.22
C ILE A 129 13.56 -2.99 -4.34
N ILE A 130 13.25 -3.43 -5.57
CA ILE A 130 12.51 -4.68 -5.84
C ILE A 130 13.26 -5.90 -5.30
N GLU A 131 14.59 -5.94 -5.45
CA GLU A 131 15.43 -7.02 -4.94
C GLU A 131 15.54 -7.03 -3.41
N GLU A 132 15.61 -5.86 -2.79
CA GLU A 132 15.77 -5.71 -1.34
C GLU A 132 14.45 -5.86 -0.57
N ASP A 133 13.31 -5.53 -1.16
CA ASP A 133 12.00 -5.53 -0.51
C ASP A 133 10.99 -6.48 -1.17
N LYS A 134 10.87 -7.67 -0.58
CA LYS A 134 9.94 -8.73 -1.02
C LYS A 134 8.45 -8.39 -0.86
N TYR A 135 8.10 -7.35 -0.11
CA TYR A 135 6.71 -6.95 0.12
C TYR A 135 6.28 -5.78 -0.78
N LEU A 136 7.20 -5.23 -1.59
CA LEU A 136 6.90 -4.19 -2.55
C LEU A 136 5.87 -4.68 -3.57
N GLN A 137 4.73 -4.00 -3.62
CA GLN A 137 3.65 -4.29 -4.59
C GLN A 137 3.31 -3.08 -5.46
N TYR A 138 3.58 -1.87 -4.98
CA TYR A 138 3.20 -0.63 -5.66
C TYR A 138 4.42 0.26 -5.88
N ILE A 139 4.53 0.78 -7.09
CA ILE A 139 5.52 1.79 -7.46
C ILE A 139 4.75 2.96 -8.07
N SER A 140 4.93 4.15 -7.51
CA SER A 140 4.52 5.40 -8.15
C SER A 140 5.76 6.15 -8.62
N LEU A 141 5.73 6.62 -9.86
CA LEU A 141 6.84 7.32 -10.50
C LEU A 141 6.37 8.70 -10.98
N GLY A 142 6.87 9.76 -10.35
CA GLY A 142 6.69 11.14 -10.76
C GLY A 142 7.84 11.63 -11.63
N LEU A 143 7.56 12.10 -12.85
CA LEU A 143 8.56 12.66 -13.76
C LEU A 143 8.21 14.11 -14.13
N PRO A 144 9.20 15.00 -14.33
CA PRO A 144 8.98 16.31 -14.92
C PRO A 144 8.80 16.15 -16.43
N ALA A 145 7.64 15.64 -16.82
CA ALA A 145 7.36 15.19 -18.18
C ALA A 145 5.87 15.28 -18.54
N ILE A 146 5.60 15.38 -19.84
CA ILE A 146 4.29 15.13 -20.42
C ILE A 146 4.21 13.65 -20.76
N ILE A 147 3.25 12.96 -20.12
CA ILE A 147 3.04 11.52 -20.27
C ILE A 147 1.71 11.30 -21.00
N SER A 148 1.71 10.47 -22.04
CA SER A 148 0.51 10.06 -22.76
C SER A 148 0.65 8.60 -23.17
N ASN A 149 -0.41 7.81 -22.98
CA ASN A 149 -0.43 6.36 -23.28
C ASN A 149 0.77 5.61 -22.68
N ASN A 150 1.11 5.91 -21.43
CA ASN A 150 2.26 5.39 -20.69
C ASN A 150 3.63 5.71 -21.28
N GLN A 151 3.71 6.64 -22.23
CA GLN A 151 4.97 7.06 -22.85
C GLN A 151 5.34 8.49 -22.48
N VAL A 152 6.64 8.75 -22.35
CA VAL A 152 7.16 10.12 -22.19
C VAL A 152 7.20 10.80 -23.56
N ILE A 153 6.29 11.75 -23.76
CA ILE A 153 6.21 12.57 -24.97
C ILE A 153 7.24 13.70 -24.94
N GLU A 154 7.37 14.36 -23.79
CA GLU A 154 8.28 15.47 -23.57
C GLU A 154 8.75 15.47 -22.11
N SER A 155 9.97 15.96 -21.86
CA SER A 155 10.52 16.08 -20.51
C SER A 155 11.59 17.17 -20.44
N ASP A 156 11.69 17.80 -19.27
CA ASP A 156 12.79 18.70 -18.88
C ASP A 156 14.14 17.97 -18.76
N ILE A 157 14.12 16.63 -18.81
CA ILE A 157 15.30 15.77 -18.83
C ILE A 157 15.30 15.04 -20.17
N ASP A 158 16.07 15.56 -21.13
CA ASP A 158 16.03 15.11 -22.53
C ASP A 158 16.25 13.60 -22.72
N SER A 159 17.11 13.00 -21.91
CA SER A 159 17.41 11.56 -21.92
C SER A 159 16.22 10.67 -21.53
N LEU A 160 15.16 11.23 -20.94
CA LEU A 160 13.93 10.49 -20.61
C LEU A 160 12.93 10.46 -21.76
N LYS A 161 13.11 11.28 -22.80
CA LYS A 161 12.22 11.29 -23.97
C LYS A 161 12.25 9.91 -24.63
N LYS A 162 11.07 9.29 -24.81
CA LYS A 162 10.88 7.95 -25.40
C LYS A 162 11.50 6.78 -24.62
N PHE A 163 11.94 6.98 -23.38
CA PHE A 163 12.54 5.91 -22.57
C PHE A 163 11.47 5.01 -21.93
N PHE A 164 10.35 5.60 -21.52
CA PHE A 164 9.15 4.90 -21.02
C PHE A 164 8.07 4.93 -22.09
#